data_AF-A0A6V8KRC9-F1
#
_entry.id   AF-A0A6V8KRC9-F1
#
_cell.length_a   1.000
_cell.length_b   1.000
_cell.length_c   1.000
_cell.angle_alpha   90.00
_cell.angle_beta   90.00
_cell.angle_gamma   90.00
#
_symmetry.space_group_name_H-M   'P 1'
#
loop_
_entity.id
_entity.type
_entity.pdbx_description
1 polymer ?
#
loop_
_entity_poly.entity_id
_entity_poly.type
_entity_poly.pdbx_seq_one_letter_code
_entity_poly.pdbx_strand_id
1 'polypeptide(L)'
;MTSTRPGNGSDVVASPFFVISCENDWVHVYDSVRSMLHATDLGSGHPGALEFFDVEGRRLAPVFDGVWALSGLRHTGERANEIRVQRRLRAVVQSLRATVDERLSKSETSFTRAQVLASLPKLNGEGLAECFILLSTNFGDGNGLIGDEVRTLDNGSFLHNLFCHP
;
A
#
# COMPACT_ATOMS: atom_id res chain seq x y z
N MET A 1 -15.17 9.94 44.34
CA MET A 1 -15.74 9.33 43.12
C MET A 1 -15.26 10.13 41.93
N THR A 2 -14.09 9.78 41.39
CA THR A 2 -13.52 10.41 40.19
C THR A 2 -14.01 9.61 38.98
N SER A 3 -14.94 10.22 38.24
CA SER A 3 -15.44 9.73 36.96
C SER A 3 -14.37 10.01 35.90
N THR A 4 -13.69 8.97 35.44
CA THR A 4 -12.76 9.05 34.31
C THR A 4 -13.57 8.94 33.03
N ARG A 5 -13.69 10.06 32.33
CA ARG A 5 -14.30 10.20 31.00
C ARG A 5 -13.57 9.28 29.99
N PRO A 6 -14.27 8.52 29.12
CA PRO A 6 -13.61 7.75 28.07
C PRO A 6 -12.97 8.72 27.06
N GLY A 7 -11.70 8.48 26.73
CA GLY A 7 -10.94 9.26 25.77
C GLY A 7 -11.50 9.10 24.37
N ASN A 8 -12.22 10.11 23.90
CA ASN A 8 -12.62 10.25 22.51
C ASN A 8 -11.53 11.02 21.74
N GLY A 9 -10.87 10.33 20.78
CA GLY A 9 -10.59 10.88 19.45
C GLY A 9 -9.32 11.71 19.21
N SER A 10 -8.12 11.15 19.36
CA SER A 10 -6.89 11.85 18.92
C SER A 10 -5.79 11.02 18.26
N ASP A 11 -5.97 9.71 18.01
CA ASP A 11 -4.89 8.88 17.44
C ASP A 11 -5.18 8.42 16.00
N VAL A 12 -5.93 9.19 15.20
CA VAL A 12 -6.02 8.89 13.77
C VAL A 12 -4.73 9.33 13.09
N VAL A 13 -4.00 8.39 12.49
CA VAL A 13 -2.75 8.68 11.78
C VAL A 13 -3.04 9.52 10.54
N ALA A 14 -2.48 10.73 10.49
CA ALA A 14 -2.56 11.61 9.31
C ALA A 14 -1.37 11.43 8.35
N SER A 15 -0.37 10.64 8.75
CA SER A 15 0.89 10.48 8.04
C SER A 15 0.82 9.37 6.97
N PRO A 16 1.77 9.38 6.01
CA PRO A 16 1.86 8.32 5.01
C PRO A 16 2.08 6.94 5.62
N PHE A 17 1.56 5.91 4.96
CA PHE A 17 1.67 4.53 5.42
C PHE A 17 1.62 3.52 4.27
N PHE A 18 2.08 2.31 4.58
CA PHE A 18 2.00 1.13 3.74
C PHE A 18 0.84 0.25 4.18
N VAL A 19 0.14 -0.34 3.22
CA VAL A 19 -0.75 -1.48 3.41
C VAL A 19 -0.10 -2.67 2.72
N ILE A 20 0.23 -3.71 3.48
CA ILE A 20 0.95 -4.88 2.98
C ILE A 20 0.10 -6.11 3.28
N SER A 21 -0.07 -7.02 2.32
CA SER A 21 -0.68 -8.32 2.62
C SER A 21 0.19 -9.10 3.61
N CYS A 22 -0.46 -9.92 4.46
CA CYS A 22 0.24 -10.82 5.38
C CYS A 22 1.23 -11.74 4.65
N GLU A 23 0.90 -12.14 3.42
CA GLU A 23 1.72 -13.05 2.61
C GLU A 23 2.82 -12.35 1.81
N ASN A 24 2.89 -11.02 1.85
CA ASN A 24 3.89 -10.22 1.12
C ASN A 24 3.84 -10.45 -0.40
N ASP A 25 2.63 -10.47 -0.95
CA ASP A 25 2.36 -10.58 -2.39
C ASP A 25 1.60 -9.36 -2.95
N TRP A 26 1.24 -8.42 -2.08
CA TRP A 26 0.53 -7.20 -2.44
C TRP A 26 0.94 -6.04 -1.53
N VAL A 27 1.03 -4.84 -2.10
CA VAL A 27 1.26 -3.59 -1.38
C VAL A 27 0.48 -2.45 -2.02
N HIS A 28 -0.02 -1.55 -1.18
CA HIS A 28 -0.52 -0.24 -1.56
C HIS A 28 0.10 0.78 -0.60
N VAL A 29 0.34 2.00 -1.06
CA VAL A 29 0.79 3.11 -0.22
C VAL A 29 -0.18 4.28 -0.27
N TYR A 30 -0.38 4.94 0.86
CA TYR A 30 -1.30 6.07 0.98
C TYR A 30 -0.60 7.22 1.67
N ASP A 31 -0.80 8.43 1.17
CA ASP A 31 -0.30 9.67 1.79
C ASP A 31 -1.07 10.03 3.07
N SER A 32 -2.33 9.58 3.17
CA SER A 32 -3.16 9.83 4.34
C SER A 32 -4.28 8.81 4.50
N VAL A 33 -4.81 8.67 5.72
CA VAL A 33 -6.01 7.85 5.98
C VAL A 33 -7.19 8.34 5.15
N ARG A 34 -7.31 9.65 4.92
CA ARG A 34 -8.38 10.21 4.11
C ARG A 34 -8.34 9.68 2.67
N SER A 35 -7.16 9.61 2.06
CA SER A 35 -7.04 9.14 0.68
C SER A 35 -7.38 7.65 0.57
N MET A 36 -6.92 6.85 1.53
CA MET A 36 -7.33 5.44 1.68
C MET A 36 -8.83 5.25 1.83
N LEU A 37 -9.52 6.07 2.64
CA LEU A 37 -10.96 5.97 2.82
C LEU A 37 -11.77 6.43 1.60
N HIS A 38 -11.17 7.23 0.72
CA HIS A 38 -11.76 7.60 -0.57
C HIS A 38 -11.49 6.56 -1.66
N ALA A 39 -10.48 5.71 -1.51
CA ALA A 39 -10.27 4.57 -2.40
C ALA A 39 -11.45 3.61 -2.23
N THR A 40 -12.23 3.42 -3.29
CA THR A 40 -13.44 2.59 -3.29
C THR A 40 -13.16 1.10 -3.01
N ASP A 41 -11.90 0.68 -3.17
CA ASP A 41 -11.50 -0.71 -3.39
C ASP A 41 -10.26 -1.09 -2.56
N LEU A 42 -10.21 -0.70 -1.27
CA LEU A 42 -9.10 -1.07 -0.38
C LEU A 42 -8.99 -2.60 -0.25
N GLY A 43 -8.12 -3.21 -1.05
CA GLY A 43 -7.92 -4.66 -1.07
C GLY A 43 -9.12 -5.45 -1.60
N SER A 44 -10.10 -4.81 -2.25
CA SER A 44 -11.22 -5.52 -2.87
C SER A 44 -10.68 -6.45 -3.95
N GLY A 45 -10.80 -7.76 -3.73
CA GLY A 45 -10.24 -8.81 -4.60
C GLY A 45 -8.97 -9.47 -4.07
N HIS A 46 -8.34 -8.93 -3.01
CA HIS A 46 -7.23 -9.62 -2.35
C HIS A 46 -7.75 -10.57 -1.27
N PRO A 47 -7.53 -11.89 -1.36
CA PRO A 47 -8.10 -12.87 -0.42
C PRO A 47 -7.40 -12.90 0.95
N GLY A 48 -6.32 -12.16 1.13
CA GLY A 48 -5.45 -12.19 2.30
C GLY A 48 -5.74 -11.11 3.35
N ALA A 49 -5.34 -11.39 4.59
CA ALA A 49 -5.33 -10.38 5.64
C ALA A 49 -4.33 -9.26 5.32
N LEU A 50 -4.70 -8.02 5.64
CA LEU A 50 -3.89 -6.82 5.41
C LEU A 50 -3.30 -6.29 6.72
N GLU A 51 -2.10 -5.73 6.62
CA GLU A 51 -1.42 -5.06 7.73
C GLU A 51 -0.96 -3.66 7.33
N PHE A 52 -1.01 -2.73 8.29
CA PHE A 52 -0.75 -1.32 8.08
C PHE A 52 0.52 -0.91 8.83
N PHE A 53 1.41 -0.15 8.19
CA PHE A 53 2.66 0.32 8.78
C PHE A 53 2.93 1.77 8.41
N ASP A 54 3.30 2.62 9.36
CA ASP A 54 3.78 3.96 9.04
C ASP A 54 5.19 3.94 8.41
N VAL A 55 5.68 5.11 8.01
CA VAL A 55 7.02 5.29 7.42
C VAL A 55 8.17 5.13 8.43
N GLU A 56 7.89 4.99 9.72
CA GLU A 56 8.88 4.60 10.75
C GLU A 56 8.88 3.07 10.95
N GLY A 57 7.97 2.34 10.30
CA GLY A 57 7.83 0.89 10.43
C GLY A 57 7.10 0.46 11.68
N ARG A 58 6.30 1.34 12.28
CA ARG A 58 5.38 0.99 13.37
C ARG A 58 4.10 0.42 12.79
N ARG A 59 3.58 -0.62 13.43
CA ARG A 59 2.29 -1.21 13.05
C ARG A 59 1.15 -0.29 13.44
N LEU A 60 0.20 -0.12 12.53
CA LEU A 60 -1.05 0.60 12.75
C LEU A 60 -2.20 -0.39 12.90
N ALA A 61 -3.15 -0.08 13.77
CA ALA A 61 -4.38 -0.83 13.93
C ALA A 61 -5.53 -0.13 13.19
N PRO A 62 -6.35 -0.87 12.42
CA PRO A 62 -7.56 -0.31 11.85
C PRO A 62 -8.55 0.07 12.95
N VAL A 63 -9.24 1.18 12.72
CA VAL A 63 -10.34 1.68 13.53
C VAL A 63 -11.60 1.55 12.69
N PHE A 64 -12.61 0.91 13.25
CA PHE A 64 -13.91 0.72 12.60
C PHE A 64 -14.98 1.56 13.29
N ASP A 65 -15.93 2.06 12.51
CA ASP A 65 -17.08 2.78 13.03
C ASP A 65 -18.19 1.83 13.54
N GLY A 66 -19.33 2.40 13.92
CA GLY A 66 -20.48 1.64 14.44
C GLY A 66 -21.16 0.71 13.42
N VAL A 67 -20.78 0.78 12.14
CA VAL A 67 -21.27 -0.12 11.08
C VAL A 67 -20.18 -1.06 10.57
N TRP A 68 -19.07 -1.19 11.30
CA TRP A 68 -17.90 -1.99 10.92
C TRP A 68 -17.22 -1.54 9.61
N ALA A 69 -17.43 -0.29 9.20
CA ALA A 69 -16.66 0.31 8.11
C ALA A 69 -15.33 0.82 8.65
N LEU A 70 -14.25 0.63 7.89
CA LEU A 70 -12.96 1.22 8.22
C LEU A 70 -13.13 2.74 8.25
N SER A 71 -12.78 3.36 9.37
CA SER A 71 -12.94 4.80 9.60
C SER A 71 -11.61 5.49 9.91
N GLY A 72 -10.55 4.72 10.13
CA GLY A 72 -9.20 5.26 10.25
C GLY A 72 -8.17 4.24 10.70
N LEU A 73 -6.97 4.73 11.01
CA LEU A 73 -5.85 3.95 11.53
C LEU A 73 -5.32 4.62 12.79
N ARG A 74 -4.84 3.82 13.75
CA ARG A 74 -4.16 4.33 14.95
C ARG A 74 -2.84 3.64 15.20
N HIS A 75 -1.90 4.32 15.85
CA HIS A 75 -0.68 3.68 16.31
C HIS A 75 -1.00 2.54 17.28
N THR A 76 -0.32 1.41 17.10
CA THR A 76 -0.27 0.37 18.14
C THR A 76 0.79 0.73 19.18
N GLY A 77 0.80 -0.01 20.30
CA GLY A 77 1.89 0.03 21.27
C GLY A 77 3.15 -0.72 20.82
N GLU A 78 3.15 -1.32 19.62
CA GLU A 78 4.34 -1.98 19.07
C GLU A 78 5.43 -0.94 18.77
N ARG A 79 6.69 -1.32 18.99
CA ARG A 79 7.82 -0.47 18.61
C ARG A 79 8.01 -0.46 17.10
N ALA A 80 8.41 0.69 16.55
CA ALA A 80 8.87 0.80 15.18
C ALA A 80 9.95 -0.23 14.85
N ASN A 81 9.84 -0.89 13.70
CA ASN A 81 10.82 -1.85 13.20
C ASN A 81 10.96 -1.72 11.68
N GLU A 82 11.77 -0.75 11.27
CA GLU A 82 12.01 -0.44 9.87
C GLU A 82 12.54 -1.66 9.08
N ILE A 83 13.50 -2.38 9.66
CA ILE A 83 14.14 -3.54 9.00
C ILE A 83 13.12 -4.63 8.67
N ARG A 84 12.16 -4.89 9.57
CA ARG A 84 11.08 -5.86 9.34
C ARG A 84 10.21 -5.42 8.16
N VAL A 85 9.78 -4.16 8.12
CA VAL A 85 8.90 -3.66 7.06
C VAL A 85 9.64 -3.61 5.72
N GLN A 86 10.89 -3.13 5.69
CA GLN A 86 11.74 -3.17 4.49
C GLN A 86 11.88 -4.58 3.92
N ARG A 87 12.09 -5.60 4.78
CA ARG A 87 12.15 -6.99 4.34
C ARG A 87 10.85 -7.46 3.69
N ARG A 88 9.70 -7.05 4.24
CA ARG A 88 8.40 -7.36 3.67
C ARG A 88 8.17 -6.67 2.33
N LEU A 89 8.50 -5.38 2.21
CA LEU A 89 8.39 -4.65 0.94
C LEU A 89 9.26 -5.28 -0.16
N ARG A 90 10.48 -5.71 0.17
CA ARG A 90 11.33 -6.48 -0.77
C ARG A 90 10.68 -7.80 -1.17
N ALA A 91 10.09 -8.52 -0.23
CA ALA A 91 9.38 -9.77 -0.52
C ALA A 91 8.17 -9.53 -1.44
N VAL A 92 7.41 -8.46 -1.24
CA VAL A 92 6.34 -8.04 -2.16
C VAL A 92 6.88 -7.84 -3.56
N VAL A 93 7.89 -6.98 -3.74
CA VAL A 93 8.48 -6.74 -5.07
C VAL A 93 8.96 -8.05 -5.73
N GLN A 94 9.53 -8.96 -4.95
CA GLN A 94 9.95 -10.28 -5.45
C GLN A 94 8.76 -11.15 -5.87
N SER A 95 7.67 -11.15 -5.10
CA SER A 95 6.43 -11.86 -5.44
C SER A 95 5.78 -11.29 -6.72
N LEU A 96 5.72 -9.97 -6.84
CA LEU A 96 5.23 -9.29 -8.05
C LEU A 96 6.08 -9.65 -9.27
N ARG A 97 7.41 -9.71 -9.14
CA ARG A 97 8.32 -10.19 -10.20
C ARG A 97 8.00 -11.61 -10.64
N ALA A 98 7.67 -12.50 -9.70
CA ALA A 98 7.37 -13.90 -9.99
C ALA A 98 6.01 -14.10 -10.68
N THR A 99 5.07 -13.18 -10.47
CA THR A 99 3.70 -13.26 -11.01
C THR A 99 3.49 -12.48 -12.31
N VAL A 100 4.49 -11.75 -12.82
CA VAL A 100 4.38 -10.91 -14.04
C VAL A 100 3.76 -11.68 -15.22
N ASP A 101 4.24 -12.88 -15.50
CA ASP A 101 3.79 -13.65 -16.66
C ASP A 101 2.31 -14.05 -16.53
N GLU A 102 1.89 -14.47 -15.33
CA GLU A 102 0.50 -14.77 -15.04
C GLU A 102 -0.39 -13.52 -15.16
N ARG A 103 0.03 -12.39 -14.57
CA ARG A 103 -0.73 -11.14 -14.58
C ARG A 103 -0.89 -10.58 -15.99
N LEU A 104 0.18 -10.59 -16.79
CA LEU A 104 0.13 -10.15 -18.18
C LEU A 104 -0.80 -11.02 -19.03
N SER A 105 -0.85 -12.34 -18.79
CA SER A 105 -1.76 -13.24 -19.52
C SER A 105 -3.25 -12.94 -19.29
N LYS A 106 -3.59 -12.25 -18.20
CA LYS A 106 -4.95 -11.87 -17.81
C LYS A 106 -5.27 -10.40 -18.13
N SER A 107 -4.30 -9.63 -18.60
CA SER A 107 -4.44 -8.20 -18.87
C SER A 107 -4.55 -7.94 -20.37
N GLU A 108 -5.37 -6.99 -20.79
CA GLU A 108 -5.50 -6.55 -22.20
C GLU A 108 -4.37 -5.58 -22.63
N THR A 109 -3.24 -5.59 -21.91
CA THR A 109 -2.15 -4.64 -22.11
C THR A 109 -1.18 -5.02 -23.23
N SER A 110 -0.58 -4.01 -23.87
CA SER A 110 0.51 -4.20 -24.84
C SER A 110 1.90 -4.22 -24.20
N PHE A 111 2.01 -4.07 -22.87
CA PHE A 111 3.30 -4.10 -22.19
C PHE A 111 3.93 -5.50 -22.22
N THR A 112 5.21 -5.55 -22.58
CA THR A 112 6.00 -6.78 -22.52
C THR A 112 6.46 -7.08 -21.10
N ARG A 113 6.72 -8.36 -20.81
CA ARG A 113 7.35 -8.82 -19.56
C ARG A 113 8.60 -8.01 -19.20
N ALA A 114 9.47 -7.74 -20.17
CA ALA A 114 10.71 -7.00 -19.95
C ALA A 114 10.45 -5.55 -19.49
N GLN A 115 9.46 -4.88 -20.10
CA GLN A 115 9.05 -3.54 -19.70
C GLN A 115 8.49 -3.54 -18.27
N VAL A 116 7.60 -4.47 -17.93
CA VAL A 116 7.03 -4.56 -16.57
C VAL A 116 8.12 -4.79 -15.52
N LEU A 117 9.03 -5.75 -15.76
CA LEU A 117 10.12 -6.05 -14.84
C LEU A 117 11.13 -4.90 -14.66
N ALA A 118 11.30 -4.07 -15.70
CA ALA A 118 12.14 -2.88 -15.66
C ALA A 118 11.48 -1.73 -14.88
N SER A 119 10.14 -1.63 -14.93
CA SER A 119 9.37 -0.62 -14.21
C SER A 119 9.15 -0.95 -12.72
N LEU A 120 9.28 -2.22 -12.30
CA LEU A 120 9.16 -2.58 -10.89
C LEU A 120 10.24 -1.88 -10.04
N PRO A 121 9.87 -1.26 -8.90
CA PRO A 121 10.81 -0.53 -8.06
C PRO A 121 11.89 -1.46 -7.52
N LYS A 122 13.06 -0.88 -7.30
CA LYS A 122 14.21 -1.56 -6.70
C LYS A 122 14.39 -0.99 -5.31
N LEU A 123 14.25 -1.84 -4.29
CA LEU A 123 14.40 -1.47 -2.88
C LEU A 123 15.76 -1.98 -2.38
N ASN A 124 16.84 -1.28 -2.74
CA ASN A 124 18.24 -1.63 -2.48
C ASN A 124 18.79 -1.01 -1.18
N GLY A 125 18.09 -1.23 -0.06
CA GLY A 125 18.59 -0.86 1.27
C GLY A 125 18.28 0.58 1.68
N GLU A 126 17.38 1.25 0.98
CA GLU A 126 16.90 2.57 1.34
C GLU A 126 16.03 2.53 2.60
N GLY A 127 15.98 3.63 3.35
CA GLY A 127 15.07 3.80 4.48
C GLY A 127 13.59 3.68 4.06
N LEU A 128 12.69 3.50 5.02
CA LEU A 128 11.27 3.33 4.71
C LEU A 128 10.65 4.56 4.04
N ALA A 129 11.06 5.78 4.39
CA ALA A 129 10.58 6.99 3.72
C ALA A 129 10.92 7.00 2.22
N GLU A 130 12.12 6.52 1.84
CA GLU A 130 12.51 6.40 0.44
C GLU A 130 11.78 5.26 -0.26
N CYS A 131 11.59 4.13 0.44
CA CYS A 131 10.73 3.05 -0.05
C CYS A 131 9.32 3.57 -0.37
N PHE A 132 8.77 4.45 0.47
CA PHE A 132 7.47 5.07 0.24
C PHE A 132 7.46 5.87 -1.06
N ILE A 133 8.46 6.74 -1.29
CA ILE A 133 8.57 7.56 -2.51
C ILE A 133 8.67 6.69 -3.78
N LEU A 134 9.47 5.63 -3.74
CA LEU A 134 9.63 4.71 -4.87
C LEU A 134 8.35 3.91 -5.15
N LEU A 135 7.61 3.55 -4.11
CA LEU A 135 6.36 2.81 -4.22
C LEU A 135 5.19 3.71 -4.59
N SER A 136 5.12 4.95 -4.13
CA SER A 136 3.96 5.85 -4.36
C SER A 136 3.74 6.16 -5.83
N THR A 137 4.82 6.23 -6.61
CA THR A 137 4.74 6.41 -8.07
C THR A 137 4.03 5.25 -8.77
N ASN A 138 4.17 4.03 -8.25
CA ASN A 138 3.74 2.80 -8.95
C ASN A 138 2.56 2.10 -8.26
N PHE A 139 2.38 2.29 -6.96
CA PHE A 139 1.45 1.55 -6.10
C PHE A 139 0.69 2.49 -5.14
N GLY A 140 0.74 3.81 -5.37
CA GLY A 140 -0.12 4.76 -4.69
C GLY A 140 -1.47 4.91 -5.37
N ASP A 141 -2.39 5.62 -4.70
CA ASP A 141 -3.71 6.01 -5.20
C ASP A 141 -3.67 7.22 -6.18
N GLY A 142 -2.49 7.82 -6.38
CA GLY A 142 -2.24 8.91 -7.31
C GLY A 142 -1.84 8.48 -8.73
N ASN A 143 -2.01 9.40 -9.69
CA ASN A 143 -1.62 9.24 -11.10
C ASN A 143 -0.12 8.91 -11.22
N GLY A 144 0.23 7.65 -11.50
CA GLY A 144 1.60 7.30 -11.83
C GLY A 144 2.01 7.82 -13.22
N LEU A 145 3.23 8.35 -13.33
CA LEU A 145 3.84 8.72 -14.61
C LEU A 145 4.56 7.51 -15.23
N ILE A 146 4.12 7.03 -16.39
CA ILE A 146 4.92 6.15 -17.25
C ILE A 146 4.91 6.69 -18.68
N GLY A 147 6.00 7.37 -19.07
CA GLY A 147 6.18 7.98 -20.39
C GLY A 147 5.36 9.25 -20.60
N ASP A 148 5.73 10.07 -21.58
CA ASP A 148 5.08 11.37 -21.91
C ASP A 148 3.58 11.29 -22.26
N GLU A 149 2.94 10.11 -22.16
CA GLU A 149 1.50 9.96 -22.19
C GLU A 149 0.97 9.72 -20.78
N VAL A 150 0.45 10.78 -20.16
CA VAL A 150 -0.45 10.66 -18.99
C VAL A 150 -1.72 9.94 -19.46
N ARG A 151 -1.71 8.62 -19.41
CA ARG A 151 -2.95 7.84 -19.40
C ARG A 151 -3.34 7.63 -17.95
N THR A 152 -4.18 8.52 -17.44
CA THR A 152 -5.07 8.20 -16.34
C THR A 152 -5.93 7.01 -16.77
N LEU A 153 -5.44 5.80 -16.52
CA LEU A 153 -6.33 4.68 -16.32
C LEU A 153 -7.03 5.00 -15.00
N ASP A 154 -8.36 5.00 -14.98
CA ASP A 154 -9.13 5.36 -13.80
C ASP A 154 -8.51 4.67 -12.56
N ASN A 155 -7.98 5.47 -11.62
CA ASN A 155 -7.43 5.06 -10.32
C ASN A 155 -6.01 4.44 -10.27
N GLY A 156 -4.99 5.09 -10.83
CA GLY A 156 -3.58 4.83 -10.47
C GLY A 156 -2.65 4.50 -11.65
N SER A 157 -1.40 4.11 -11.36
CA SER A 157 -0.41 3.74 -12.39
C SER A 157 -0.78 2.45 -13.13
N PHE A 158 -0.15 2.16 -14.27
CA PHE A 158 -0.31 0.85 -14.93
C PHE A 158 0.08 -0.32 -14.00
N LEU A 159 1.18 -0.20 -13.25
CA LEU A 159 1.58 -1.25 -12.30
C LEU A 159 0.57 -1.37 -11.14
N HIS A 160 -0.04 -0.26 -10.74
CA HIS A 160 -1.10 -0.23 -9.75
C HIS A 160 -2.27 -1.10 -10.23
N ASN A 161 -2.78 -0.83 -11.43
CA ASN A 161 -3.87 -1.61 -12.00
C ASN A 161 -3.50 -3.09 -12.21
N LEU A 162 -2.31 -3.36 -12.76
CA LEU A 162 -1.87 -4.73 -13.03
C LEU A 162 -1.74 -5.61 -11.76
N PHE A 163 -1.31 -5.03 -10.64
CA PHE A 163 -0.98 -5.79 -9.44
C PHE A 163 -1.95 -5.59 -8.28
N CYS A 164 -2.65 -4.46 -8.21
CA CYS A 164 -3.57 -4.12 -7.14
C CYS A 164 -5.04 -4.33 -7.50
N HIS A 165 -5.39 -4.29 -8.79
CA HIS A 165 -6.76 -4.53 -9.31
C HIS A 165 -6.82 -5.58 -10.43
N PRO A 166 -6.29 -6.81 -10.20
CA PRO A 166 -6.23 -7.87 -11.21
C PRO A 166 -7.55 -8.61 -11.46
#